data_AF-A0A060CEI0-F1
#
_entry.id   AF-A0A060CEI0-F1
#
_cell.length_a   1.000
_cell.length_b   1.000
_cell.length_c   1.000
_cell.angle_alpha   90.00
_cell.angle_beta   90.00
_cell.angle_gamma   90.00
#
_symmetry.space_group_name_H-M   'P 1'
#
loop_
_entity.id
_entity.type
_entity.pdbx_description
1 polymer ?
#
loop_
_entity_poly.entity_id
_entity_poly.type
_entity_poly.pdbx_seq_one_letter_code
_entity_poly.pdbx_strand_id
1 'polypeptide(L)'
;MRCSTSPFDVVDDISAHAYYEPEGDDRSFLACSQDMDRFIDEVIATADHVAALHRSDKRINISFDEWNVWYHEGAEEKPATPIPAPRLIEDTYDTLDAVAVGA
;
A
#
# COMPACT_ATOMS: atom_id res chain seq x y z
N MET A 1 -25.97 0.31 -27.80
CA MET A 1 -26.22 1.02 -26.54
C MET A 1 -25.21 0.49 -25.52
N ARG A 2 -24.03 1.12 -25.38
CA ARG A 2 -23.08 0.79 -24.30
C ARG A 2 -23.44 1.70 -23.13
N CYS A 3 -24.24 1.18 -22.21
CA CYS A 3 -24.61 1.87 -20.99
C CYS A 3 -23.80 1.25 -19.85
N SER A 4 -22.64 1.84 -19.56
CA SER A 4 -22.05 2.01 -18.23
C SER A 4 -20.72 2.74 -18.41
N THR A 5 -20.59 3.95 -17.86
CA THR A 5 -19.30 4.59 -17.65
C THR A 5 -18.43 3.66 -16.81
N SER A 6 -17.22 3.34 -17.27
CA SER A 6 -16.25 2.55 -16.50
C SER A 6 -15.77 3.40 -15.33
N PRO A 7 -15.38 2.81 -14.18
CA PRO A 7 -14.69 3.54 -13.12
C PRO A 7 -13.50 4.35 -13.66
N PHE A 8 -12.76 3.79 -14.64
CA PHE A 8 -11.65 4.46 -15.32
C PHE A 8 -12.03 5.84 -15.88
N ASP A 9 -13.27 6.01 -16.34
CA ASP A 9 -13.73 7.26 -16.96
C ASP A 9 -13.96 8.36 -15.89
N VAL A 10 -14.10 8.02 -14.61
CA VAL A 10 -14.55 8.93 -13.55
C VAL A 10 -13.63 9.03 -12.33
N VAL A 11 -12.58 8.20 -12.22
CA VAL A 11 -11.58 8.27 -11.12
C VAL A 11 -10.25 8.81 -11.62
N ASP A 12 -9.53 9.55 -10.80
CA ASP A 12 -8.24 10.15 -11.18
C ASP A 12 -7.03 9.44 -10.54
N ASP A 13 -7.27 8.73 -9.43
CA ASP A 13 -6.25 8.05 -8.65
C ASP A 13 -6.63 6.57 -8.40
N ILE A 14 -5.62 5.74 -8.17
CA ILE A 14 -5.74 4.39 -7.62
C ILE A 14 -5.00 4.32 -6.29
N SER A 15 -5.59 3.69 -5.27
CA SER A 15 -4.93 3.52 -3.97
C SER A 15 -3.85 2.44 -4.06
N ALA A 16 -2.77 2.63 -3.31
CA ALA A 16 -1.65 1.70 -3.20
C ALA A 16 -1.25 1.55 -1.73
N HIS A 17 -1.22 0.30 -1.26
CA HIS A 17 -1.04 -0.05 0.14
C HIS A 17 0.13 -1.03 0.27
N ALA A 18 1.15 -0.69 1.06
CA ALA A 18 2.28 -1.58 1.31
C ALA A 18 2.82 -1.43 2.74
N TYR A 19 2.99 -2.55 3.43
CA TYR A 19 3.54 -2.61 4.77
C TYR A 19 4.70 -3.59 4.81
N TYR A 20 5.70 -3.26 5.62
CA TYR A 20 6.94 -4.04 5.73
C TYR A 20 7.25 -4.35 7.19
N GLU A 21 7.79 -5.53 7.47
CA GLU A 21 8.31 -5.92 8.78
C GLU A 21 9.54 -6.83 8.65
N PRO A 22 10.43 -6.85 9.65
CA PRO A 22 11.57 -7.77 9.67
C PRO A 22 11.10 -9.19 10.02
N GLU A 23 10.74 -9.98 9.00
CA GLU A 23 10.36 -11.40 9.11
C GLU A 23 11.57 -12.32 9.43
N GLY A 24 12.39 -11.95 10.41
CA GLY A 24 13.61 -12.67 10.80
C GLY A 24 14.81 -12.46 9.87
N ASP A 25 14.73 -11.54 8.91
CA ASP A 25 15.84 -11.14 8.04
C ASP A 25 15.90 -9.62 7.81
N ASP A 26 16.71 -8.94 8.64
CA ASP A 26 16.94 -7.50 8.58
C ASP A 26 17.43 -7.02 7.21
N ARG A 27 18.14 -7.85 6.44
CA ARG A 27 18.68 -7.43 5.15
C ARG A 27 17.59 -7.31 4.09
N SER A 28 16.66 -8.25 4.08
CA SER A 28 15.50 -8.20 3.19
C SER A 28 14.58 -7.05 3.58
N PHE A 29 14.36 -6.84 4.88
CA PHE A 29 13.59 -5.70 5.39
C PHE A 29 14.21 -4.36 4.99
N LEU A 30 15.53 -4.18 5.16
CA LEU A 30 16.23 -2.97 4.73
C LEU A 30 16.26 -2.77 3.21
N ALA A 31 15.88 -3.79 2.44
CA ALA A 31 15.71 -3.69 0.99
C ALA A 31 14.25 -3.43 0.57
N CYS A 32 13.34 -3.10 1.51
CA CYS A 32 11.93 -2.88 1.25
C CYS A 32 11.65 -1.81 0.17
N SER A 33 12.48 -0.78 0.06
CA SER A 33 12.29 0.26 -0.96
C SER A 33 12.43 -0.26 -2.39
N GLN A 34 13.20 -1.33 -2.60
CA GLN A 34 13.29 -1.99 -3.92
C GLN A 34 12.03 -2.79 -4.26
N ASP A 35 11.38 -3.37 -3.24
CA ASP A 35 10.08 -4.00 -3.43
C ASP A 35 8.99 -2.93 -3.70
N MET A 36 9.01 -1.83 -2.95
CA MET A 36 8.10 -0.70 -3.15
C MET A 36 8.22 -0.10 -4.55
N ASP A 37 9.44 0.12 -5.06
CA ASP A 37 9.69 0.63 -6.42
C ASP A 37 9.08 -0.31 -7.49
N ARG A 38 9.32 -1.61 -7.36
CA ARG A 38 8.72 -2.61 -8.24
C ARG A 38 7.18 -2.63 -8.14
N PHE A 39 6.63 -2.53 -6.93
CA PHE A 39 5.18 -2.49 -6.73
C PHE A 39 4.55 -1.28 -7.41
N ILE A 40 5.18 -0.10 -7.29
CA ILE A 40 4.73 1.11 -7.99
C ILE A 40 4.74 0.90 -9.51
N ASP A 41 5.83 0.34 -10.06
CA ASP A 41 5.93 0.02 -11.48
C ASP A 41 4.83 -0.95 -11.96
N GLU A 42 4.50 -1.96 -11.16
CA GLU A 42 3.42 -2.91 -11.45
C GLU A 42 2.03 -2.24 -11.47
N VAL A 43 1.76 -1.33 -10.52
CA VAL A 43 0.52 -0.54 -10.48
C VAL A 43 0.44 0.40 -11.70
N ILE A 44 1.53 1.09 -12.03
CA ILE A 44 1.63 1.95 -13.23
C ILE A 44 1.34 1.13 -14.49
N ALA A 45 2.01 -0.01 -14.67
CA ALA A 45 1.84 -0.86 -15.84
C ALA A 45 0.40 -1.36 -15.98
N THR A 46 -0.25 -1.67 -14.86
CA THR A 46 -1.66 -2.09 -14.83
C THR A 46 -2.59 -0.94 -15.23
N ALA A 47 -2.38 0.26 -14.69
CA ALA A 47 -3.17 1.44 -15.05
C ALA A 47 -3.01 1.82 -16.53
N ASP A 48 -1.77 1.80 -17.05
CA ASP A 48 -1.47 2.06 -18.45
C ASP A 48 -2.10 1.00 -19.38
N HIS A 49 -2.13 -0.26 -18.96
CA HIS A 49 -2.84 -1.31 -19.69
C HIS A 49 -4.33 -1.03 -19.82
N VAL A 50 -5.00 -0.61 -18.73
CA VAL A 50 -6.41 -0.24 -18.75
C VAL A 50 -6.66 0.99 -19.64
N ALA A 51 -5.80 2.01 -19.57
CA ALA A 51 -5.88 3.17 -20.44
C ALA A 51 -5.79 2.80 -21.93
N ALA A 52 -4.91 1.86 -22.28
CA ALA A 52 -4.78 1.35 -23.65
C ALA A 52 -6.04 0.60 -24.13
N LEU A 53 -6.68 -0.20 -23.27
CA LEU A 53 -7.97 -0.85 -23.58
C LEU A 53 -9.08 0.17 -23.85
N HIS A 54 -9.04 1.31 -23.15
CA HIS A 54 -9.94 2.44 -23.33
C HIS A 54 -9.56 3.35 -24.52
N ARG A 55 -8.38 3.15 -25.13
CA ARG A 55 -7.80 4.05 -26.15
C ARG A 55 -7.76 5.51 -25.66
N SER A 56 -7.44 5.67 -24.38
CA SER A 56 -7.40 6.96 -23.70
C SER A 56 -5.98 7.39 -23.41
N ASP A 57 -5.70 8.68 -23.51
CA ASP A 57 -4.45 9.29 -23.06
C ASP A 57 -4.47 9.64 -21.56
N LYS A 58 -5.59 9.36 -20.87
CA LYS A 58 -5.75 9.57 -19.42
C LYS A 58 -4.72 8.72 -18.66
N ARG A 59 -3.98 9.38 -17.77
CA ARG A 59 -3.09 8.76 -16.79
C ARG A 59 -3.82 8.71 -15.46
N ILE A 60 -3.87 7.52 -14.85
CA ILE A 60 -4.32 7.36 -13.46
C ILE A 60 -3.09 7.57 -12.58
N ASN A 61 -3.19 8.48 -11.61
CA ASN A 61 -2.12 8.69 -10.64
C ASN A 61 -2.20 7.62 -9.53
N ILE A 62 -1.13 7.47 -8.76
CA ILE A 62 -1.10 6.58 -7.61
C ILE A 62 -1.26 7.42 -6.34
N SER A 63 -2.29 7.10 -5.57
CA SER A 63 -2.47 7.55 -4.19
C SER A 63 -1.87 6.50 -3.27
N PHE A 64 -0.61 6.68 -2.87
CA PHE A 64 0.02 5.80 -1.89
C PHE A 64 -0.42 6.21 -0.47
N ASP A 65 -1.65 5.87 -0.14
CA ASP A 65 -2.38 6.38 1.03
C ASP A 65 -2.22 5.52 2.29
N GLU A 66 -1.65 4.32 2.16
CA GLU A 66 -1.32 3.45 3.27
C GLU A 66 0.07 2.84 3.10
N TRP A 67 1.04 3.34 3.87
CA TRP A 67 2.37 2.76 3.92
C TRP A 67 3.04 3.02 5.25
N ASN A 68 3.69 2.00 5.80
CA ASN A 68 4.58 2.13 6.95
C ASN A 68 5.31 0.80 7.22
N VAL A 69 6.16 0.80 8.24
CA VAL A 69 6.46 -0.42 8.99
C VAL A 69 5.26 -0.77 9.87
N TRP A 70 4.81 -2.01 9.80
CA TRP A 70 3.70 -2.51 10.62
C TRP A 70 3.91 -3.99 10.94
N TYR A 71 3.96 -4.31 12.23
CA TYR A 71 4.09 -5.68 12.71
C TYR A 71 2.72 -6.36 12.73
N HIS A 72 2.55 -7.43 11.95
CA HIS A 72 1.26 -8.10 11.84
C HIS A 72 0.96 -9.04 13.02
N GLU A 73 1.99 -9.45 13.77
CA GLU A 73 1.81 -10.26 14.97
C GLU A 73 1.00 -9.50 16.04
N GLY A 74 -0.16 -10.04 16.42
CA GLY A 74 -1.04 -9.42 17.42
C GLY A 74 -1.89 -8.25 16.90
N ALA A 75 -1.73 -7.81 15.65
CA ALA A 75 -2.48 -6.69 15.08
C ALA A 75 -3.99 -6.94 14.96
N GLU A 76 -4.41 -8.21 14.94
CA GLU A 76 -5.82 -8.61 14.95
C GLU A 76 -6.42 -8.76 16.36
N GLU A 77 -5.63 -8.60 17.43
CA GLU A 77 -6.11 -8.74 18.80
C GLU A 77 -7.06 -7.61 19.17
N LYS A 78 -8.35 -7.88 18.99
CA LYS A 78 -9.42 -6.98 19.41
C LYS A 78 -9.89 -7.37 20.82
N PRO A 79 -10.26 -6.39 21.65
CA PRO A 79 -10.87 -6.68 22.95
C PRO A 79 -12.14 -7.52 22.75
N ALA A 80 -12.33 -8.53 23.62
CA ALA A 80 -13.47 -9.45 23.55
C ALA A 80 -14.84 -8.76 23.63
N THR A 81 -14.87 -7.56 24.21
CA THR A 81 -16.03 -6.68 24.25
C THR A 81 -15.66 -5.32 23.66
N PRO A 82 -16.53 -4.68 22.85
CA PRO A 82 -16.28 -3.34 22.34
C PRO A 82 -16.06 -2.36 23.49
N ILE A 83 -14.86 -1.79 23.57
CA ILE A 83 -14.54 -0.67 24.46
C ILE A 83 -14.24 0.56 23.59
N PRO A 84 -14.53 1.78 24.07
CA PRO A 84 -14.11 2.99 23.38
C PRO A 84 -12.58 3.09 23.31
N ALA A 85 -12.04 3.38 22.12
CA ALA A 85 -10.61 3.62 21.88
C ALA A 85 -9.66 2.58 22.52
N PRO A 86 -9.77 1.28 22.15
CA PRO A 86 -8.82 0.28 22.61
C PRO A 86 -7.42 0.56 22.07
N ARG A 87 -6.40 0.06 22.78
CA ARG A 87 -5.02 0.05 22.28
C ARG A 87 -4.94 -0.95 21.14
N LEU A 88 -4.82 -0.46 19.92
CA LEU A 88 -4.72 -1.25 18.69
C LEU A 88 -3.60 -0.66 17.85
N ILE A 89 -2.74 -1.51 17.28
CA ILE A 89 -1.70 -1.11 16.33
C ILE A 89 -0.79 -0.02 16.94
N GLU A 90 -0.38 -0.22 18.19
CA GLU A 90 0.52 0.69 18.93
C GLU A 90 1.95 0.14 18.92
N ASP A 91 2.50 -0.05 17.73
CA ASP A 91 3.84 -0.63 17.54
C ASP A 91 4.94 0.26 18.16
N THR A 92 5.97 -0.39 18.73
CA THR A 92 7.15 0.29 19.24
C THR A 92 8.28 0.14 18.23
N TYR A 93 8.59 1.24 17.55
CA TYR A 93 9.61 1.26 16.50
C TYR A 93 11.03 1.35 17.03
N ASP A 94 11.96 0.70 16.34
CA ASP A 94 13.40 0.78 16.60
C ASP A 94 14.17 1.55 15.50
N THR A 95 15.51 1.48 15.55
CA THR A 95 16.35 2.19 14.57
C THR A 95 16.30 1.54 13.19
N LEU A 96 16.10 0.23 13.10
CA LEU A 96 15.99 -0.50 11.84
C LEU A 96 14.73 -0.03 11.09
N ASP A 97 13.60 0.08 11.81
CA ASP A 97 12.34 0.58 11.27
C ASP A 97 12.48 2.00 10.72
N ALA A 98 13.13 2.89 11.48
CA ALA A 98 13.36 4.27 11.07
C ALA A 98 14.26 4.37 9.82
N VAL A 99 15.21 3.44 9.66
CA VAL A 99 16.03 3.36 8.44
C VAL A 99 15.18 2.88 7.26
N ALA A 100 14.36 1.84 7.43
CA ALA A 100 13.47 1.34 6.38
C ALA A 100 12.48 2.42 5.89
N VAL A 101 11.92 3.21 6.79
CA VAL A 101 11.02 4.33 6.45
C VAL A 101 11.73 5.45 5.67
N GLY A 102 13.04 5.64 5.88
CA GLY A 102 13.83 6.68 5.23
C GLY A 102 14.60 6.23 3.97
N ALA A 103 14.51 4.95 3.61
CA ALA A 103 15.28 4.32 2.53
C ALA A 103 14.62 4.42 1.15
#